data_AF-K1U3I5-F1
#
_entry.id   AF-K1U3I5-F1
#
_cell.length_a   1.000
_cell.length_b   1.000
_cell.length_c   1.000
_cell.angle_alpha   90.00
_cell.angle_beta   90.00
_cell.angle_gamma   90.00
#
_symmetry.space_group_name_H-M   'P 1'
#
loop_
_entity.id
_entity.type
_entity.pdbx_description
1 polymer ?
#
loop_
_entity_poly.entity_id
_entity_poly.type
_entity_poly.pdbx_seq_one_letter_code
_entity_poly.pdbx_strand_id
1 'polypeptide(L)'
;MSLAACGKSGSETTSGSETTNSTASSASDDTYDEHLTLSWLQAGIKSGADYSADDWGRFWLDKFNVDFDIIAVTMDPSDWDERLRIWINSGDMPDVANAQFEFGELENYANQEAIYRLPDDWKERWPNVAKTQENVPAAAMAEEQLGGTYFLYRPVFSLNRPSERLSYHALIYLRKDWMEACGLELKDTYTPDELEEIAKTFLEKDPGNVGDNLVGMSIRPYDMVKLYPTTTFSEACNIGDGYYKDENGQFQWAPADTRTLDALKKYQDLYQEGILDSEFYSYTRYQGAQKFYVQGTSGLTLEDGHAIMIT
;
A
#
# COMPACT_ATOMS: atom_id res chain seq x y z
N MET A 1 -38.11 -19.39 -30.29
CA MET A 1 -38.89 -20.64 -30.16
C MET A 1 -38.91 -21.01 -28.68
N SER A 2 -40.11 -21.19 -28.14
CA SER A 2 -40.41 -21.61 -26.77
C SER A 2 -40.23 -23.13 -26.62
N LEU A 3 -40.00 -23.59 -25.37
CA LEU A 3 -40.41 -24.86 -24.72
C LEU A 3 -39.50 -25.05 -23.48
N ALA A 4 -39.87 -24.81 -22.23
CA ALA A 4 -40.92 -25.40 -21.37
C ALA A 4 -40.69 -26.89 -20.97
N ALA A 5 -40.14 -27.07 -19.75
CA ALA A 5 -40.62 -27.85 -18.60
C ALA A 5 -40.59 -29.41 -18.51
N CYS A 6 -40.06 -29.84 -17.34
CA CYS A 6 -40.34 -31.04 -16.50
C CYS A 6 -39.92 -32.44 -17.01
N GLY A 7 -39.38 -33.38 -16.23
CA GLY A 7 -39.06 -33.50 -14.80
C GLY A 7 -38.98 -35.00 -14.44
N LYS A 8 -38.07 -35.42 -13.54
CA LYS A 8 -38.29 -36.58 -12.64
C LYS A 8 -37.30 -36.63 -11.48
N SER A 9 -37.89 -37.03 -10.35
CA SER A 9 -37.47 -37.05 -8.95
C SER A 9 -36.32 -37.99 -8.57
N GLY A 10 -35.51 -37.57 -7.58
CA GLY A 10 -34.65 -38.42 -6.76
C GLY A 10 -34.26 -37.68 -5.46
N SER A 11 -34.56 -38.32 -4.33
CA SER A 11 -34.59 -37.83 -2.93
C SER A 11 -33.35 -37.10 -2.37
N GLU A 12 -33.65 -36.07 -1.56
CA GLU A 12 -33.00 -35.57 -0.33
C GLU A 12 -31.47 -35.64 -0.17
N THR A 13 -30.85 -34.46 0.05
CA THR A 13 -30.06 -34.21 1.26
C THR A 13 -30.12 -32.71 1.58
N THR A 14 -30.64 -32.40 2.76
CA THR A 14 -30.69 -31.08 3.39
C THR A 14 -29.28 -30.58 3.69
N SER A 15 -28.88 -29.44 3.13
CA SER A 15 -27.79 -28.64 3.67
C SER A 15 -28.26 -27.20 3.74
N GLY A 16 -28.36 -26.69 4.98
CA GLY A 16 -28.88 -25.37 5.29
C GLY A 16 -28.03 -24.29 4.63
N SER A 17 -28.66 -23.50 3.78
CA SER A 17 -28.14 -22.19 3.41
C SER A 17 -28.43 -21.27 4.60
N GLU A 18 -27.41 -21.00 5.40
CA GLU A 18 -27.43 -19.84 6.29
C GLU A 18 -27.38 -18.58 5.41
N THR A 19 -28.56 -18.06 5.11
CA THR A 19 -28.75 -16.64 4.83
C THR A 19 -28.13 -15.86 5.97
N THR A 20 -26.94 -15.31 5.73
CA THR A 20 -26.33 -14.28 6.57
C THR A 20 -27.21 -13.04 6.42
N ASN A 21 -28.18 -12.94 7.32
CA ASN A 21 -28.99 -11.76 7.51
C ASN A 21 -28.05 -10.68 8.06
N SER A 22 -27.38 -9.96 7.17
CA SER A 22 -26.68 -8.73 7.52
C SER A 22 -27.76 -7.72 7.86
N THR A 23 -28.15 -7.69 9.13
CA THR A 23 -28.85 -6.55 9.70
C THR A 23 -27.89 -5.37 9.58
N ALA A 24 -27.98 -4.65 8.47
CA ALA A 24 -27.48 -3.30 8.39
C ALA A 24 -28.19 -2.57 9.53
N SER A 25 -27.43 -2.26 10.59
CA SER A 25 -27.89 -1.33 11.60
C SER A 25 -28.31 -0.08 10.84
N SER A 26 -29.59 0.22 10.84
CA SER A 26 -30.10 1.47 10.33
C SER A 26 -29.40 2.56 11.13
N ALA A 27 -28.42 3.23 10.52
CA ALA A 27 -27.94 4.49 11.03
C ALA A 27 -29.19 5.32 11.28
N SER A 28 -29.38 5.77 12.52
CA SER A 28 -30.35 6.79 12.85
C SER A 28 -30.17 7.92 11.83
N ASP A 29 -31.27 8.40 11.24
CA ASP A 29 -31.28 9.71 10.58
C ASP A 29 -31.13 10.77 11.69
N ASP A 30 -29.98 10.77 12.36
CA ASP A 30 -29.59 11.83 13.26
C ASP A 30 -29.41 13.07 12.39
N THR A 31 -30.24 14.08 12.63
CA THR A 31 -30.15 15.33 11.90
C THR A 31 -28.90 16.05 12.42
N TYR A 32 -27.90 16.19 11.56
CA TYR A 32 -26.71 17.00 11.80
C TYR A 32 -27.13 18.48 11.81
N ASP A 33 -27.81 18.92 12.87
CA ASP A 33 -28.51 20.21 12.92
C ASP A 33 -27.55 21.41 12.86
N GLU A 34 -26.32 21.24 13.33
CA GLU A 34 -25.25 22.24 13.23
C GLU A 34 -24.43 22.00 11.97
N HIS A 35 -24.26 23.05 11.16
CA HIS A 35 -23.38 23.02 10.00
C HIS A 35 -21.93 23.29 10.43
N LEU A 36 -21.01 22.39 10.08
CA LEU A 36 -19.60 22.49 10.46
C LEU A 36 -18.69 22.61 9.24
N THR A 37 -17.66 23.43 9.32
CA THR A 37 -16.52 23.39 8.39
C THR A 37 -15.36 22.68 9.07
N LEU A 38 -14.91 21.55 8.52
CA LEU A 38 -13.84 20.71 9.07
C LEU A 38 -12.54 20.91 8.30
N SER A 39 -11.49 21.30 8.99
CA SER A 39 -10.13 21.32 8.44
C SER A 39 -9.53 19.92 8.43
N TRP A 40 -9.04 19.47 7.27
CA TRP A 40 -8.52 18.11 7.12
C TRP A 40 -7.24 18.05 6.30
N LEU A 41 -6.15 17.63 6.95
CA LEU A 41 -4.90 17.26 6.27
C LEU A 41 -5.00 15.87 5.64
N GLN A 42 -4.90 15.82 4.31
CA GLN A 42 -5.06 14.60 3.55
C GLN A 42 -4.01 14.46 2.43
N ALA A 43 -3.39 13.29 2.36
CA ALA A 43 -2.42 12.94 1.34
C ALA A 43 -3.08 12.37 0.08
N GLY A 44 -2.45 12.58 -1.08
CA GLY A 44 -2.88 11.93 -2.34
C GLY A 44 -4.16 12.51 -2.95
N ILE A 45 -4.48 13.75 -2.61
CA ILE A 45 -5.61 14.50 -3.13
C ILE A 45 -5.15 15.76 -3.87
N LYS A 46 -5.98 16.24 -4.78
CA LYS A 46 -5.68 17.46 -5.54
C LYS A 46 -5.91 18.69 -4.67
N SER A 47 -4.88 19.51 -4.51
CA SER A 47 -5.00 20.83 -3.87
C SER A 47 -6.01 21.71 -4.61
N GLY A 48 -6.87 22.41 -3.87
CA GLY A 48 -7.90 23.29 -4.42
C GLY A 48 -9.00 22.56 -5.19
N ALA A 49 -9.19 21.26 -4.96
CA ALA A 49 -10.33 20.53 -5.51
C ALA A 49 -11.64 21.05 -4.93
N ASP A 50 -12.64 21.25 -5.80
CA ASP A 50 -14.00 21.54 -5.39
C ASP A 50 -14.75 20.22 -5.14
N TYR A 51 -14.86 19.84 -3.87
CA TYR A 51 -15.57 18.62 -3.45
C TYR A 51 -17.10 18.74 -3.56
N SER A 52 -17.62 19.91 -3.90
CA SER A 52 -19.04 20.11 -4.20
C SER A 52 -19.33 20.04 -5.70
N ALA A 53 -18.32 19.83 -6.55
CA ALA A 53 -18.47 19.94 -8.01
C ALA A 53 -19.42 18.90 -8.63
N ASP A 54 -19.49 17.69 -8.06
CA ASP A 54 -20.34 16.60 -8.56
C ASP A 54 -21.38 16.12 -7.52
N ASP A 55 -22.34 15.32 -7.99
CA ASP A 55 -23.43 14.79 -7.15
C ASP A 55 -22.92 13.87 -6.05
N TRP A 56 -21.77 13.21 -6.27
CA TRP A 56 -21.20 12.28 -5.30
C TRP A 56 -20.57 13.02 -4.12
N GLY A 57 -19.84 14.09 -4.38
CA GLY A 57 -19.30 14.96 -3.36
C GLY A 57 -20.39 15.67 -2.57
N ARG A 58 -21.37 16.27 -3.25
CA ARG A 58 -22.54 16.92 -2.61
C ARG A 58 -23.31 15.95 -1.72
N PHE A 59 -23.52 14.71 -2.16
CA PHE A 59 -24.20 13.70 -1.35
C PHE A 59 -23.57 13.55 0.05
N TRP A 60 -22.24 13.55 0.15
CA TRP A 60 -21.55 13.41 1.45
C TRP A 60 -21.60 14.68 2.29
N LEU A 61 -21.38 15.84 1.67
CA LEU A 61 -21.45 17.15 2.34
C LEU A 61 -22.86 17.40 2.91
N ASP A 62 -23.89 17.18 2.10
CA ASP A 62 -25.29 17.36 2.48
C ASP A 62 -25.74 16.34 3.53
N LYS A 63 -25.33 15.07 3.39
CA LYS A 63 -25.71 14.00 4.32
C LYS A 63 -25.21 14.26 5.74
N PHE A 64 -24.00 14.78 5.86
CA PHE A 64 -23.37 15.05 7.15
C PHE A 64 -23.47 16.51 7.60
N ASN A 65 -24.07 17.37 6.76
CA ASN A 65 -24.14 18.82 6.95
C ASN A 65 -22.77 19.44 7.27
N VAL A 66 -21.76 19.11 6.48
CA VAL A 66 -20.38 19.60 6.65
C VAL A 66 -19.81 20.18 5.36
N ASP A 67 -18.91 21.14 5.52
CA ASP A 67 -17.94 21.58 4.53
C ASP A 67 -16.53 21.07 4.92
N PHE A 68 -15.64 20.91 3.94
CA PHE A 68 -14.24 20.56 4.19
C PHE A 68 -13.29 21.67 3.75
N ASP A 69 -12.42 22.11 4.66
CA ASP A 69 -11.22 22.89 4.35
C ASP A 69 -10.01 21.94 4.25
N ILE A 70 -9.71 21.54 3.01
CA ILE A 70 -8.76 20.47 2.76
C ILE A 70 -7.33 21.01 2.62
N ILE A 71 -6.46 20.57 3.51
CA ILE A 71 -5.02 20.77 3.43
C ILE A 71 -4.42 19.60 2.65
N ALA A 72 -4.25 19.78 1.35
CA ALA A 72 -3.67 18.77 0.48
C ALA A 72 -2.14 18.70 0.63
N VAL A 73 -1.63 17.48 0.80
CA VAL A 73 -0.19 17.14 0.80
C VAL A 73 0.10 16.10 -0.27
N THR A 74 1.37 16.00 -0.67
CA THR A 74 1.83 14.99 -1.62
C THR A 74 1.67 13.58 -1.03
N MET A 75 1.92 12.53 -1.82
CA MET A 75 1.97 11.14 -1.31
C MET A 75 3.35 10.77 -0.74
N ASP A 76 4.19 11.77 -0.43
CA ASP A 76 5.46 11.61 0.26
C ASP A 76 5.27 11.85 1.77
N PRO A 77 5.46 10.84 2.63
CA PRO A 77 5.30 11.01 4.08
C PRO A 77 6.12 12.13 4.69
N SER A 78 7.29 12.43 4.11
CA SER A 78 8.14 13.52 4.60
C SER A 78 7.50 14.90 4.47
N ASP A 79 6.55 15.09 3.53
CA ASP A 79 5.85 16.36 3.33
C ASP A 79 4.87 16.66 4.48
N TRP A 80 4.20 15.64 5.03
CA TRP A 80 3.15 15.86 6.03
C TRP A 80 3.58 15.57 7.46
N ASP A 81 4.51 14.63 7.69
CA ASP A 81 4.91 14.25 9.05
C ASP A 81 5.64 15.40 9.77
N GLU A 82 6.53 16.13 9.09
CA GLU A 82 7.20 17.30 9.69
C GLU A 82 6.22 18.44 10.00
N ARG A 83 5.27 18.69 9.10
CA ARG A 83 4.22 19.70 9.29
C ARG A 83 3.34 19.34 10.48
N LEU A 84 2.93 18.08 10.60
CA LEU A 84 2.15 17.59 11.73
C LEU A 84 2.89 17.74 13.04
N ARG A 85 4.19 17.38 13.11
CA ARG A 85 5.00 17.59 14.31
C ARG A 85 5.01 19.05 14.75
N ILE A 86 5.10 20.00 13.82
CA ILE A 86 5.05 21.43 14.13
C ILE A 86 3.66 21.82 14.66
N TRP A 87 2.58 21.39 13.98
CA TRP A 87 1.21 21.72 14.38
C TRP A 87 0.83 21.13 15.74
N ILE A 88 1.20 19.89 16.02
CA ILE A 88 0.98 19.24 17.32
C ILE A 88 1.67 20.04 18.43
N ASN A 89 2.95 20.39 18.24
CA ASN A 89 3.72 21.12 19.26
C ASN A 89 3.32 22.59 19.42
N SER A 90 2.68 23.19 18.41
CA SER A 90 2.18 24.57 18.46
C SER A 90 0.73 24.69 18.89
N GLY A 91 -0.01 23.58 18.95
CA GLY A 91 -1.45 23.58 19.23
C GLY A 91 -2.29 24.12 18.08
N ASP A 92 -1.78 24.05 16.84
CA ASP A 92 -2.39 24.61 15.62
C ASP A 92 -2.73 23.49 14.62
N MET A 93 -3.22 22.36 15.13
CA MET A 93 -3.60 21.21 14.30
C MET A 93 -4.92 21.46 13.56
N PRO A 94 -5.09 20.88 12.35
CA PRO A 94 -6.41 20.74 11.76
C PRO A 94 -7.30 19.81 12.62
N ASP A 95 -8.60 19.86 12.40
CA ASP A 95 -9.58 19.02 13.09
C ASP A 95 -9.32 17.53 12.85
N VAL A 96 -8.86 17.19 11.63
CA VAL A 96 -8.49 15.83 11.25
C VAL A 96 -7.16 15.82 10.51
N ALA A 97 -6.30 14.86 10.84
CA ALA A 97 -5.04 14.64 10.15
C ALA A 97 -4.79 13.16 9.88
N ASN A 98 -4.20 12.89 8.71
CA ASN A 98 -3.58 11.60 8.44
C ASN A 98 -2.12 11.69 8.88
N ALA A 99 -1.69 10.80 9.76
CA ALA A 99 -0.30 10.71 10.20
C ALA A 99 0.27 9.35 9.80
N GLN A 100 1.58 9.30 9.53
CA GLN A 100 2.31 8.04 9.34
C GLN A 100 3.44 7.94 10.36
N PHE A 101 3.12 8.24 11.62
CA PHE A 101 4.06 8.16 12.73
C PHE A 101 4.27 6.74 13.22
N GLU A 102 5.48 6.48 13.69
CA GLU A 102 5.78 5.30 14.48
C GLU A 102 4.98 5.32 15.79
N PHE A 103 4.60 4.14 16.28
CA PHE A 103 3.75 4.03 17.46
C PHE A 103 4.30 4.76 18.69
N GLY A 104 5.62 4.71 18.92
CA GLY A 104 6.24 5.39 20.06
C GLY A 104 6.11 6.93 19.99
N GLU A 105 6.03 7.50 18.79
CA GLU A 105 5.77 8.94 18.63
C GLU A 105 4.30 9.27 18.91
N LEU A 106 3.36 8.44 18.43
CA LEU A 106 1.93 8.58 18.75
C LEU A 106 1.65 8.42 20.26
N GLU A 107 2.30 7.47 20.92
CA GLU A 107 2.23 7.28 22.36
C GLU A 107 2.70 8.52 23.12
N ASN A 108 3.81 9.14 22.70
CA ASN A 108 4.28 10.37 23.32
C ASN A 108 3.26 11.50 23.21
N TYR A 109 2.60 11.66 22.06
CA TYR A 109 1.57 12.70 21.88
C TYR A 109 0.29 12.40 22.67
N ALA A 110 -0.12 11.13 22.75
CA ALA A 110 -1.24 10.72 23.59
C ALA A 110 -0.97 11.02 25.08
N ASN A 111 0.22 10.67 25.58
CA ASN A 111 0.63 10.91 26.97
C ASN A 111 0.78 12.39 27.33
N GLN A 112 1.03 13.24 26.33
CA GLN A 112 1.07 14.70 26.48
C GLN A 112 -0.32 15.34 26.37
N GLU A 113 -1.37 14.55 26.10
CA GLU A 113 -2.71 15.03 25.77
C GLU A 113 -2.70 16.00 24.57
N ALA A 114 -1.71 15.85 23.68
CA ALA A 114 -1.52 16.70 22.51
C ALA A 114 -2.43 16.29 21.35
N ILE A 115 -3.03 15.11 21.41
CA ILE A 115 -4.03 14.59 20.46
C ILE A 115 -5.29 14.18 21.21
N TYR A 116 -6.44 14.28 20.54
CA TYR A 116 -7.75 14.07 21.17
C TYR A 116 -7.95 12.61 21.60
N ARG A 117 -8.29 12.39 22.88
CA ARG A 117 -8.78 11.10 23.38
C ARG A 117 -10.25 10.94 23.02
N LEU A 118 -10.58 9.89 22.25
CA LEU A 118 -11.97 9.55 21.97
C LEU A 118 -12.72 9.21 23.27
N PRO A 119 -14.04 9.50 23.33
CA PRO A 119 -14.85 9.20 24.50
C PRO A 119 -14.96 7.69 24.72
N ASP A 120 -15.14 7.23 25.97
CA ASP A 120 -15.14 5.79 26.28
C ASP A 120 -16.27 5.02 25.57
N ASP A 121 -17.36 5.69 25.21
CA ASP A 121 -18.51 5.13 24.48
C ASP A 121 -18.36 5.25 22.95
N TRP A 122 -17.20 5.64 22.41
CA TRP A 122 -17.01 5.89 20.97
C TRP A 122 -17.39 4.69 20.09
N LYS A 123 -17.17 3.46 20.57
CA LYS A 123 -17.50 2.23 19.83
C LYS A 123 -19.00 2.04 19.69
N GLU A 124 -19.77 2.45 20.70
CA GLU A 124 -21.23 2.41 20.69
C GLU A 124 -21.80 3.55 19.83
N ARG A 125 -21.19 4.74 19.90
CA ARG A 125 -21.55 5.90 19.07
C ARG A 125 -21.27 5.67 17.59
N TRP A 126 -20.15 5.05 17.26
CA TRP A 126 -19.67 4.88 15.89
C TRP A 126 -19.36 3.41 15.58
N PRO A 127 -20.38 2.54 15.56
CA PRO A 127 -20.19 1.09 15.43
C PRO A 127 -19.56 0.68 14.09
N ASN A 128 -19.80 1.45 13.03
CA ASN A 128 -19.15 1.20 11.74
C ASN A 128 -17.64 1.49 11.81
N VAL A 129 -17.23 2.54 12.51
CA VAL A 129 -15.81 2.86 12.73
C VAL A 129 -15.19 1.79 13.63
N ALA A 130 -15.86 1.40 14.72
CA ALA A 130 -15.39 0.34 15.60
C ALA A 130 -15.13 -0.98 14.83
N LYS A 131 -16.08 -1.37 13.97
CA LYS A 131 -15.94 -2.55 13.11
C LYS A 131 -14.74 -2.46 12.15
N THR A 132 -14.35 -1.26 11.71
CA THR A 132 -13.12 -1.12 10.91
C THR A 132 -11.87 -1.42 11.72
N GLN A 133 -11.83 -0.98 12.98
CA GLN A 133 -10.70 -1.17 13.89
C GLN A 133 -10.55 -2.63 14.34
N GLU A 134 -11.64 -3.40 14.39
CA GLU A 134 -11.58 -4.87 14.62
C GLU A 134 -10.72 -5.62 13.59
N ASN A 135 -10.52 -5.05 12.39
CA ASN A 135 -9.66 -5.65 11.37
C ASN A 135 -8.18 -5.31 11.55
N VAL A 136 -7.83 -4.51 12.55
CA VAL A 136 -6.46 -4.05 12.82
C VAL A 136 -6.07 -4.48 14.23
N PRO A 137 -5.38 -5.62 14.40
CA PRO A 137 -4.97 -6.10 15.73
C PRO A 137 -4.19 -5.06 16.56
N ALA A 138 -3.39 -4.22 15.89
CA ALA A 138 -2.66 -3.13 16.53
C ALA A 138 -3.55 -2.06 17.18
N ALA A 139 -4.81 -1.91 16.73
CA ALA A 139 -5.75 -0.96 17.32
C ALA A 139 -6.12 -1.30 18.76
N ALA A 140 -6.43 -2.58 19.03
CA ALA A 140 -6.74 -3.05 20.38
C ALA A 140 -5.51 -2.98 21.30
N MET A 141 -4.32 -3.32 20.77
CA MET A 141 -3.06 -3.22 21.52
C MET A 141 -2.74 -1.77 21.92
N ALA A 142 -2.91 -0.82 20.99
CA ALA A 142 -2.71 0.59 21.27
C ALA A 142 -3.68 1.13 22.32
N GLU A 143 -4.96 0.76 22.23
CA GLU A 143 -5.98 1.17 23.19
C GLU A 143 -5.68 0.66 24.61
N GLU A 144 -5.26 -0.61 24.74
CA GLU A 144 -4.86 -1.20 26.01
C GLU A 144 -3.64 -0.48 26.61
N GLN A 145 -2.60 -0.25 25.79
CA GLN A 145 -1.37 0.38 26.23
C GLN A 145 -1.57 1.85 26.67
N LEU A 146 -2.45 2.58 25.99
CA LEU A 146 -2.70 4.00 26.24
C LEU A 146 -3.85 4.25 27.23
N GLY A 147 -4.58 3.21 27.66
CA GLY A 147 -5.76 3.36 28.52
C GLY A 147 -6.92 4.11 27.86
N GLY A 148 -7.01 4.06 26.53
CA GLY A 148 -8.00 4.79 25.74
C GLY A 148 -7.61 4.86 24.26
N THR A 149 -8.55 5.29 23.42
CA THR A 149 -8.31 5.45 21.98
C THR A 149 -7.96 6.91 21.66
N TYR A 150 -6.81 7.14 21.05
CA TYR A 150 -6.34 8.49 20.66
C TYR A 150 -6.20 8.66 19.15
N PHE A 151 -6.20 7.56 18.39
CA PHE A 151 -6.06 7.55 16.94
C PHE A 151 -6.74 6.32 16.36
N LEU A 152 -7.18 6.43 15.11
CA LEU A 152 -7.83 5.36 14.36
C LEU A 152 -6.89 4.87 13.27
N TYR A 153 -6.75 3.55 13.16
CA TYR A 153 -5.94 2.94 12.12
C TYR A 153 -6.74 2.87 10.82
N ARG A 154 -6.09 3.17 9.70
CA ARG A 154 -6.65 2.93 8.37
C ARG A 154 -6.47 1.44 8.03
N PRO A 155 -7.53 0.61 8.01
CA PRO A 155 -7.37 -0.79 7.62
C PRO A 155 -7.03 -0.87 6.13
N VAL A 156 -5.84 -1.42 5.83
CA VAL A 156 -5.45 -1.74 4.46
C VAL A 156 -5.88 -3.18 4.20
N PHE A 157 -6.66 -3.41 3.13
CA PHE A 157 -7.25 -4.70 2.80
C PHE A 157 -8.10 -5.32 3.92
N SER A 158 -9.07 -4.57 4.48
CA SER A 158 -9.95 -5.01 5.58
C SER A 158 -10.62 -6.38 5.40
N LEU A 159 -10.80 -6.84 4.16
CA LEU A 159 -11.39 -8.14 3.84
C LEU A 159 -10.36 -9.23 3.47
N ASN A 160 -9.10 -8.87 3.18
CA ASN A 160 -8.03 -9.82 2.91
C ASN A 160 -7.17 -9.98 4.17
N ARG A 161 -7.59 -10.93 5.00
CA ARG A 161 -7.01 -11.23 6.31
C ARG A 161 -5.53 -11.62 6.22
N PRO A 162 -4.78 -11.53 7.34
CA PRO A 162 -3.40 -12.01 7.40
C PRO A 162 -3.30 -13.45 6.91
N SER A 163 -2.46 -13.66 5.91
CA SER A 163 -2.10 -14.95 5.34
C SER A 163 -0.79 -15.44 5.96
N GLU A 164 -0.58 -16.77 6.00
CA GLU A 164 0.69 -17.35 6.48
C GLU A 164 1.90 -16.83 5.67
N ARG A 165 1.70 -16.62 4.37
CA ARG A 165 2.63 -15.91 3.49
C ARG A 165 2.08 -14.53 3.20
N LEU A 166 2.80 -13.48 3.60
CA LEU A 166 2.49 -12.11 3.19
C LEU A 166 2.51 -12.04 1.66
N SER A 167 1.33 -11.89 1.05
CA SER A 167 1.25 -11.58 -0.38
C SER A 167 1.60 -10.11 -0.53
N TYR A 168 2.85 -9.86 -0.89
CA TYR A 168 3.29 -8.50 -1.15
C TYR A 168 2.71 -8.05 -2.50
N HIS A 169 2.18 -6.83 -2.52
CA HIS A 169 1.59 -6.27 -3.72
C HIS A 169 2.68 -5.71 -4.62
N ALA A 170 3.61 -6.55 -5.09
CA ALA A 170 4.60 -6.19 -6.10
C ALA A 170 4.55 -7.13 -7.28
N LEU A 171 4.74 -6.57 -8.47
CA LEU A 171 4.71 -7.28 -9.72
C LEU A 171 5.99 -6.93 -10.49
N ILE A 172 6.59 -7.97 -11.06
CA ILE A 172 7.63 -7.84 -12.06
C ILE A 172 6.92 -7.72 -13.41
N TYR A 173 7.31 -6.70 -14.18
CA TYR A 173 6.82 -6.49 -15.54
C TYR A 173 7.98 -6.70 -16.51
N LEU A 174 7.74 -7.54 -17.51
CA LEU A 174 8.73 -7.99 -18.49
C LEU A 174 8.20 -7.76 -19.91
N ARG A 175 9.10 -7.40 -20.83
CA ARG A 175 8.79 -7.29 -22.26
C ARG A 175 8.63 -8.67 -22.88
N LYS A 176 7.38 -9.15 -22.98
CA LYS A 176 7.05 -10.45 -23.59
C LYS A 176 7.62 -10.61 -25.00
N ASP A 177 7.48 -9.57 -25.82
CA ASP A 177 7.99 -9.54 -27.19
C ASP A 177 9.52 -9.66 -27.24
N TRP A 178 10.23 -9.08 -26.28
CA TRP A 178 11.69 -9.21 -26.19
C TRP A 178 12.11 -10.59 -25.69
N MET A 179 11.38 -11.16 -24.73
CA MET A 179 11.60 -12.54 -24.29
C MET A 179 11.49 -13.51 -25.49
N GLU A 180 10.44 -13.39 -26.29
CA GLU A 180 10.22 -14.22 -27.49
C GLU A 180 11.32 -14.00 -28.54
N ALA A 181 11.69 -12.75 -28.83
CA ALA A 181 12.75 -12.42 -29.80
C ALA A 181 14.13 -12.97 -29.36
N CYS A 182 14.40 -13.01 -28.06
CA CYS A 182 15.63 -13.55 -27.50
C CYS A 182 15.61 -15.07 -27.33
N GLY A 183 14.46 -15.72 -27.51
CA GLY A 183 14.26 -17.16 -27.27
C GLY A 183 14.24 -17.54 -25.80
N LEU A 184 13.86 -16.61 -24.93
CA LEU A 184 13.79 -16.78 -23.47
C LEU A 184 12.43 -17.37 -23.07
N GLU A 185 12.43 -18.20 -22.03
CA GLU A 185 11.21 -18.84 -21.52
C GLU A 185 10.34 -17.87 -20.72
N LEU A 186 9.03 -17.88 -20.99
CA LEU A 186 8.02 -17.20 -20.19
C LEU A 186 7.56 -18.11 -19.03
N LYS A 187 7.77 -17.66 -17.79
CA LYS A 187 7.46 -18.37 -16.55
C LYS A 187 6.46 -17.59 -15.72
N ASP A 188 5.77 -18.29 -14.84
CA ASP A 188 4.87 -17.68 -13.84
C ASP A 188 5.66 -17.01 -12.70
N THR A 189 6.88 -17.47 -12.43
CA THR A 189 7.77 -16.90 -11.40
C THR A 189 9.21 -16.87 -11.89
N TYR A 190 9.96 -15.87 -11.45
CA TYR A 190 11.38 -15.70 -11.72
C TYR A 190 12.15 -15.44 -10.43
N THR A 191 13.34 -16.01 -10.30
CA THR A 191 14.28 -15.61 -9.25
C THR A 191 14.98 -14.30 -9.63
N PRO A 192 15.47 -13.52 -8.66
CA PRO A 192 16.28 -12.34 -8.95
C PRO A 192 17.49 -12.61 -9.88
N ASP A 193 18.17 -13.76 -9.74
CA ASP A 193 19.27 -14.15 -10.62
C ASP A 193 18.79 -14.40 -12.07
N GLU A 194 17.60 -14.99 -12.25
CA GLU A 194 17.03 -15.16 -13.60
C GLU A 194 16.67 -13.82 -14.25
N LEU A 195 16.18 -12.85 -13.48
CA LEU A 195 15.90 -11.50 -13.97
C LEU A 195 17.18 -10.79 -14.44
N GLU A 196 18.28 -10.96 -13.70
CA GLU A 196 19.60 -10.46 -14.10
C GLU A 196 20.04 -11.03 -15.45
N GLU A 197 19.97 -12.34 -15.63
CA GLU A 197 20.38 -12.98 -16.87
C GLU A 197 19.47 -12.59 -18.05
N ILE A 198 18.17 -12.39 -17.81
CA ILE A 198 17.23 -11.82 -18.80
C ILE A 198 17.66 -10.40 -19.18
N ALA A 199 17.94 -9.54 -18.20
CA ALA A 199 18.34 -8.15 -18.43
C ALA A 199 19.66 -8.06 -19.20
N LYS A 200 20.65 -8.90 -18.87
CA LYS A 200 21.91 -9.03 -19.63
C LYS A 200 21.66 -9.46 -21.07
N THR A 201 20.79 -10.45 -21.28
CA THR A 201 20.44 -10.92 -22.63
C THR A 201 19.80 -9.82 -23.47
N PHE A 202 18.92 -9.01 -22.86
CA PHE A 202 18.32 -7.86 -23.55
C PHE A 202 19.38 -6.83 -23.93
N LEU A 203 20.28 -6.47 -23.02
CA LEU A 203 21.37 -5.53 -23.29
C LEU A 203 22.30 -6.01 -24.41
N GLU A 204 22.59 -7.31 -24.47
CA GLU A 204 23.46 -7.89 -25.52
C GLU A 204 22.77 -7.91 -26.89
N LYS A 205 21.48 -8.29 -26.94
CA LYS A 205 20.77 -8.54 -28.20
C LYS A 205 20.01 -7.34 -28.75
N ASP A 206 19.71 -6.35 -27.90
CA ASP A 206 18.84 -5.21 -28.20
C ASP A 206 17.59 -5.60 -29.04
N PRO A 207 16.74 -6.51 -28.53
CA PRO A 207 15.61 -7.05 -29.30
C PRO A 207 14.59 -5.96 -29.73
N GLY A 208 14.60 -4.81 -29.05
CA GLY A 208 13.77 -3.65 -29.37
C GLY A 208 14.38 -2.68 -30.38
N ASN A 209 15.65 -2.84 -30.77
CA ASN A 209 16.42 -1.86 -31.56
C ASN A 209 16.40 -0.46 -30.91
N VAL A 210 16.54 -0.41 -29.59
CA VAL A 210 16.51 0.81 -28.77
C VAL A 210 17.86 1.54 -28.81
N GLY A 211 18.95 0.82 -29.07
CA GLY A 211 20.31 1.35 -29.08
C GLY A 211 20.76 1.85 -27.72
N ASP A 212 21.50 2.96 -27.70
CA ASP A 212 22.15 3.51 -26.49
C ASP A 212 21.19 3.85 -25.34
N ASN A 213 19.88 3.92 -25.59
CA ASN A 213 18.88 4.19 -24.56
C ASN A 213 18.40 2.93 -23.83
N LEU A 214 18.84 1.73 -24.26
CA LEU A 214 18.40 0.46 -23.70
C LEU A 214 18.86 0.31 -22.25
N VAL A 215 17.91 0.00 -21.37
CA VAL A 215 18.17 -0.29 -19.96
C VAL A 215 17.73 -1.71 -19.66
N GLY A 216 18.56 -2.47 -18.94
CA GLY A 216 18.21 -3.82 -18.51
C GLY A 216 17.06 -3.79 -17.51
N MET A 217 17.28 -3.10 -16.38
CA MET A 217 16.30 -2.91 -15.31
C MET A 217 16.17 -1.44 -14.93
N SER A 218 14.95 -0.92 -15.04
CA SER A 218 14.56 0.40 -14.52
C SER A 218 13.66 0.18 -13.31
N ILE A 219 14.23 0.31 -12.11
CA ILE A 219 13.57 0.02 -10.83
C ILE A 219 14.08 1.04 -9.81
N ARG A 220 13.19 1.61 -8.98
CA ARG A 220 13.60 2.54 -7.91
C ARG A 220 14.20 1.80 -6.70
N PRO A 221 14.97 2.45 -5.82
CA PRO A 221 15.67 1.77 -4.72
C PRO A 221 14.74 1.06 -3.74
N TYR A 222 13.56 1.63 -3.45
CA TYR A 222 12.55 1.01 -2.59
C TYR A 222 12.02 -0.32 -3.15
N ASP A 223 11.97 -0.45 -4.47
CA ASP A 223 11.46 -1.66 -5.12
C ASP A 223 12.59 -2.70 -5.30
N MET A 224 13.84 -2.25 -5.41
CA MET A 224 15.00 -3.14 -5.46
C MET A 224 15.09 -4.04 -4.23
N VAL A 225 14.83 -3.51 -3.02
CA VAL A 225 14.94 -4.32 -1.79
C VAL A 225 14.05 -5.57 -1.78
N LYS A 226 13.01 -5.61 -2.62
CA LYS A 226 12.07 -6.73 -2.81
C LYS A 226 12.69 -7.92 -3.54
N LEU A 227 13.73 -7.67 -4.34
CA LEU A 227 14.59 -8.70 -4.91
C LEU A 227 15.57 -9.13 -3.81
N TYR A 228 16.74 -8.53 -3.74
CA TYR A 228 17.68 -8.69 -2.63
C TYR A 228 17.61 -7.51 -1.65
N PRO A 229 17.81 -7.74 -0.35
CA PRO A 229 18.04 -9.03 0.26
C PRO A 229 16.73 -9.74 0.65
N THR A 230 15.54 -9.20 0.40
CA THR A 230 14.28 -9.78 0.90
C THR A 230 14.14 -11.26 0.54
N THR A 231 14.41 -11.66 -0.70
CA THR A 231 14.33 -13.07 -1.13
C THR A 231 15.41 -13.97 -0.51
N THR A 232 16.38 -13.41 0.22
CA THR A 232 17.43 -14.14 0.95
C THR A 232 17.08 -14.40 2.41
N PHE A 233 16.02 -13.76 2.92
CA PHE A 233 15.48 -13.97 4.25
C PHE A 233 14.26 -14.92 4.20
N SER A 234 13.69 -15.25 5.36
CA SER A 234 12.50 -16.10 5.40
C SER A 234 11.33 -15.46 4.65
N GLU A 235 10.37 -16.26 4.17
CA GLU A 235 9.19 -15.75 3.43
C GLU A 235 8.35 -14.75 4.24
N ALA A 236 8.55 -14.70 5.55
CA ALA A 236 7.91 -13.76 6.47
C ALA A 236 8.67 -12.43 6.61
N CYS A 237 9.80 -12.23 5.92
CA CYS A 237 10.56 -11.00 5.97
C CYS A 237 9.73 -9.84 5.42
N ASN A 238 9.47 -8.82 6.25
CA ASN A 238 8.78 -7.62 5.80
C ASN A 238 9.75 -6.74 5.00
N ILE A 239 9.43 -6.43 3.74
CA ILE A 239 10.18 -5.52 2.86
C ILE A 239 10.30 -4.11 3.46
N GLY A 240 9.28 -3.65 4.18
CA GLY A 240 9.25 -2.31 4.78
C GLY A 240 10.20 -2.18 5.97
N ASP A 241 9.97 -2.99 7.00
CA ASP A 241 10.66 -2.85 8.29
C ASP A 241 11.91 -3.74 8.41
N GLY A 242 12.04 -4.74 7.52
CA GLY A 242 13.18 -5.66 7.46
C GLY A 242 13.19 -6.73 8.55
N TYR A 243 12.10 -6.95 9.30
CA TYR A 243 12.09 -7.98 10.33
C TYR A 243 11.84 -9.37 9.74
N TYR A 244 12.65 -10.35 10.16
CA TYR A 244 12.46 -11.76 9.86
C TYR A 244 12.61 -12.61 11.12
N LYS A 245 12.04 -13.81 11.14
CA LYS A 245 12.30 -14.79 12.20
C LYS A 245 13.49 -15.67 11.82
N ASP A 246 14.45 -15.82 12.73
CA ASP A 246 15.54 -16.78 12.60
C ASP A 246 15.09 -18.23 12.88
N GLU A 247 16.02 -19.18 12.78
CA GLU A 247 15.77 -20.61 13.01
C GLU A 247 15.30 -20.93 14.44
N ASN A 248 15.55 -20.03 15.41
CA ASN A 248 15.12 -20.14 16.80
C ASN A 248 13.78 -19.41 17.06
N GLY A 249 13.16 -18.87 16.01
CA GLY A 249 11.91 -18.11 16.09
C GLY A 249 12.07 -16.71 16.67
N GLN A 250 13.30 -16.21 16.84
CA GLN A 250 13.55 -14.85 17.32
C GLN A 250 13.49 -13.85 16.16
N PHE A 251 12.92 -12.67 16.42
CA PHE A 251 12.91 -11.60 15.44
C PHE A 251 14.29 -10.97 15.32
N GLN A 252 14.76 -10.87 14.10
CA GLN A 252 16.02 -10.26 13.71
C GLN A 252 15.74 -9.15 12.70
N TRP A 253 16.61 -8.14 12.68
CA TRP A 253 16.49 -7.02 11.76
C TRP A 253 17.43 -7.20 10.58
N ALA A 254 16.87 -7.48 9.40
CA ALA A 254 17.59 -7.78 8.16
C ALA A 254 18.67 -6.74 7.80
N PRO A 255 18.46 -5.42 7.94
CA PRO A 255 19.50 -4.43 7.65
C PRO A 255 20.80 -4.62 8.45
N ALA A 256 20.74 -5.23 9.65
CA ALA A 256 21.93 -5.53 10.46
C ALA A 256 22.57 -6.90 10.15
N ASP A 257 21.93 -7.74 9.33
CA ASP A 257 22.45 -9.05 8.94
C ASP A 257 23.45 -8.92 7.79
N THR A 258 24.52 -9.73 7.82
CA THR A 258 25.58 -9.71 6.80
C THR A 258 25.09 -10.03 5.39
N ARG A 259 23.98 -10.77 5.24
CA ARG A 259 23.34 -11.04 3.94
C ARG A 259 22.90 -9.76 3.23
N THR A 260 22.55 -8.72 3.98
CA THR A 260 22.24 -7.40 3.41
C THR A 260 23.48 -6.77 2.76
N LEU A 261 24.66 -6.91 3.36
CA LEU A 261 25.90 -6.42 2.74
C LEU A 261 26.20 -7.14 1.43
N ASP A 262 25.95 -8.45 1.36
CA ASP A 262 26.19 -9.22 0.14
C ASP A 262 25.20 -8.84 -0.97
N ALA A 263 23.93 -8.56 -0.62
CA ALA A 263 22.96 -7.99 -1.55
C ALA A 263 23.37 -6.60 -2.07
N LEU A 264 23.90 -5.73 -1.21
CA LEU A 264 24.37 -4.41 -1.63
C LEU A 264 25.57 -4.48 -2.59
N LYS A 265 26.50 -5.44 -2.37
CA LYS A 265 27.59 -5.70 -3.32
C LYS A 265 27.05 -6.18 -4.67
N LYS A 266 26.06 -7.09 -4.64
CA LYS A 266 25.40 -7.54 -5.86
C LYS A 266 24.80 -6.37 -6.64
N TYR A 267 24.12 -5.43 -5.98
CA TYR A 267 23.61 -4.22 -6.65
C TYR A 267 24.70 -3.29 -7.17
N GLN A 268 25.83 -3.20 -6.47
CA GLN A 268 26.99 -2.47 -6.99
C GLN A 268 27.50 -3.10 -8.29
N ASP A 269 27.57 -4.43 -8.37
CA ASP A 269 27.98 -5.14 -9.59
C ASP A 269 26.98 -4.88 -10.72
N LEU A 270 25.66 -5.04 -10.48
CA LEU A 270 24.63 -4.77 -11.49
C LEU A 270 24.67 -3.31 -12.01
N TYR A 271 24.97 -2.35 -11.14
CA TYR A 271 25.14 -0.96 -11.52
C TYR A 271 26.41 -0.75 -12.37
N GLN A 272 27.54 -1.35 -11.98
CA GLN A 272 28.80 -1.25 -12.73
C GLN A 272 28.74 -1.94 -14.10
N GLU A 273 27.98 -3.02 -14.20
CA GLU A 273 27.71 -3.73 -15.46
C GLU A 273 26.71 -3.01 -16.37
N GLY A 274 26.10 -1.90 -15.91
CA GLY A 274 25.10 -1.15 -16.67
C GLY A 274 23.74 -1.85 -16.80
N ILE A 275 23.49 -2.86 -15.97
CA ILE A 275 22.22 -3.59 -15.92
C ILE A 275 21.14 -2.72 -15.30
N LEU A 276 21.47 -2.08 -14.18
CA LEU A 276 20.63 -1.06 -13.57
C LEU A 276 20.77 0.25 -14.34
N ASP A 277 19.68 1.00 -14.36
CA ASP A 277 19.70 2.37 -14.83
C ASP A 277 20.76 3.23 -14.10
N SER A 278 21.50 4.06 -14.82
CA SER A 278 22.53 4.93 -14.23
C SER A 278 21.96 5.93 -13.23
N GLU A 279 20.67 6.26 -13.35
CA GLU A 279 19.98 7.20 -12.47
C GLU A 279 19.10 6.51 -11.42
N PHE A 280 19.16 5.19 -11.28
CA PHE A 280 18.20 4.42 -10.47
C PHE A 280 18.06 4.95 -9.02
N TYR A 281 19.16 5.39 -8.41
CA TYR A 281 19.20 5.90 -7.04
C TYR A 281 18.46 7.23 -6.84
N SER A 282 18.17 7.96 -7.92
CA SER A 282 17.40 9.21 -7.90
C SER A 282 15.90 9.00 -8.10
N TYR A 283 15.49 7.79 -8.48
CA TYR A 283 14.10 7.52 -8.86
C TYR A 283 13.16 7.56 -7.67
N THR A 284 12.20 8.49 -7.78
CA THR A 284 10.98 8.48 -6.98
C THR A 284 9.99 7.44 -7.51
N ARG A 285 8.85 7.28 -6.81
CA ARG A 285 7.86 6.21 -7.05
C ARG A 285 7.63 5.88 -8.52
N TYR A 286 7.19 6.84 -9.33
CA TYR A 286 6.80 6.56 -10.73
C TYR A 286 7.96 6.64 -11.73
N GLN A 287 9.06 7.29 -11.37
CA GLN A 287 10.21 7.44 -12.28
C GLN A 287 10.87 6.08 -12.57
N GLY A 288 10.86 5.18 -11.58
CA GLY A 288 11.38 3.82 -11.71
C GLY A 288 10.81 3.08 -12.92
N ALA A 289 9.49 3.16 -13.14
CA ALA A 289 8.85 2.43 -14.23
C ALA A 289 8.60 3.22 -15.53
N GLN A 290 8.92 4.53 -15.58
CA GLN A 290 8.68 5.35 -16.77
C GLN A 290 9.42 4.85 -18.02
N LYS A 291 10.66 4.37 -17.86
CA LYS A 291 11.41 3.82 -19.00
C LYS A 291 10.77 2.55 -19.56
N PHE A 292 10.07 1.79 -18.73
CA PHE A 292 9.33 0.61 -19.15
C PHE A 292 8.00 0.98 -19.82
N TYR A 293 7.13 1.72 -19.13
CA TYR A 293 5.75 1.96 -19.60
C TYR A 293 5.59 3.07 -20.63
N VAL A 294 6.41 4.12 -20.54
CA VAL A 294 6.23 5.34 -21.35
C VAL A 294 7.25 5.37 -22.48
N GLN A 295 8.52 5.16 -22.17
CA GLN A 295 9.60 5.30 -23.15
C GLN A 295 9.81 4.01 -23.95
N GLY A 296 9.45 2.84 -23.38
CA GLY A 296 9.65 1.54 -24.01
C GLY A 296 11.11 1.12 -24.15
N THR A 297 12.00 1.71 -23.33
CA THR A 297 13.45 1.56 -23.38
C THR A 297 14.01 0.63 -22.30
N SER A 298 13.20 0.23 -21.31
CA SER A 298 13.59 -0.77 -20.31
C SER A 298 13.04 -2.15 -20.63
N GLY A 299 13.86 -3.19 -20.42
CA GLY A 299 13.45 -4.58 -20.62
C GLY A 299 12.55 -5.12 -19.51
N LEU A 300 12.75 -4.64 -18.28
CA LEU A 300 11.91 -4.97 -17.13
C LEU A 300 11.80 -3.84 -16.11
N THR A 301 10.79 -3.91 -15.26
CA THR A 301 10.60 -3.05 -14.08
C THR A 301 9.90 -3.84 -12.98
N LEU A 302 9.98 -3.37 -11.74
CA LEU A 302 9.29 -3.91 -10.58
C LEU A 302 8.52 -2.76 -9.95
N GLU A 303 7.22 -2.94 -9.79
CA GLU A 303 6.32 -1.92 -9.23
C GLU A 303 5.36 -2.53 -8.23
N ASP A 304 4.86 -1.70 -7.32
CA ASP A 304 3.73 -2.09 -6.49
C ASP A 304 2.48 -2.27 -7.36
N GLY A 305 1.73 -3.35 -7.14
CA GLY A 305 0.49 -3.63 -7.83
C GLY A 305 -0.42 -2.41 -7.72
N HIS A 306 -0.64 -1.73 -8.83
CA HIS A 306 -1.64 -0.70 -8.95
C HIS A 306 -2.06 -0.78 -10.41
N ALA A 307 -3.33 -0.54 -10.69
CA ALA A 307 -3.72 -0.15 -12.02
C ALA A 307 -2.96 1.15 -12.33
N ILE A 308 -1.92 1.07 -13.17
CA ILE A 308 -1.28 2.27 -13.69
C ILE A 308 -2.35 2.96 -14.51
N MET A 309 -2.90 4.03 -13.95
CA MET A 309 -3.75 4.96 -14.68
C MET A 309 -2.82 5.69 -15.64
N ILE A 310 -2.61 5.10 -16.83
CA ILE A 310 -2.01 5.80 -17.95
C ILE A 310 -3.03 6.88 -18.33
N THR A 311 -2.79 8.10 -17.86
CA THR A 311 -3.52 9.32 -18.30
C THR A 311 -2.89 9.87 -19.56
#